data_AF-A0A3R7EHH5-F1
#
_entry.id   AF-A0A3R7EHH5-F1
#
_cell.length_a   1.000
_cell.length_b   1.000
_cell.length_c   1.000
_cell.angle_alpha   90.00
_cell.angle_beta   90.00
_cell.angle_gamma   90.00
#
_symmetry.space_group_name_H-M   'P 1'
#
loop_
_entity.id
_entity.type
_entity.pdbx_description
1 polymer ?
#
loop_
_entity_poly.entity_id
_entity_poly.type
_entity_poly.pdbx_seq_one_letter_code
_entity_poly.pdbx_strand_id
1 'polypeptide(L)'
;LLNDEYNTADDYLYFLGLLNSSVLEFYIKEISPLYSGRYYIYDRQYLEKLPIKYPQTAEEEDIACEVVNMVERILKQQKELSELENKTSEFPDSYISEELHPLLEVMESQELSKESYSPSRLRIEVEDIEGRMIYKVVITKKDYIAFKTESSAKFLFEVLKRKDRVIKNDLLRMEVPSDADAEGIMREYEGDLKKMGDLKREIADLDKSMDELVYGLYGLDEGDRRVIEEFLA
;
A
#
# COMPACT_ATOMS: atom_id res chain seq x y z
N LEU A 1 12.88 -28.11 13.91
CA LEU A 1 11.53 -27.61 13.53
C LEU A 1 11.55 -27.18 12.08
N LEU A 2 12.48 -26.32 11.63
CA LEU A 2 12.65 -25.95 10.21
C LEU A 2 13.92 -26.61 9.61
N ASN A 3 13.88 -27.91 9.37
CA ASN A 3 14.93 -28.61 8.63
C ASN A 3 14.29 -29.19 7.35
N ASP A 4 14.86 -28.87 6.19
CA ASP A 4 14.36 -29.28 4.87
C ASP A 4 14.30 -30.81 4.69
N GLU A 5 15.07 -31.56 5.49
CA GLU A 5 15.00 -33.02 5.50
C GLU A 5 13.67 -33.58 6.05
N TYR A 6 12.89 -32.76 6.77
CA TYR A 6 11.73 -33.22 7.55
C TYR A 6 10.45 -32.41 7.31
N ASN A 7 10.48 -31.36 6.49
CA ASN A 7 9.33 -30.48 6.27
C ASN A 7 9.03 -30.33 4.78
N THR A 8 7.74 -30.22 4.48
CA THR A 8 7.20 -29.90 3.17
C THR A 8 7.02 -28.38 3.01
N ALA A 9 6.70 -27.95 1.79
CA ALA A 9 6.33 -26.54 1.55
C ALA A 9 5.11 -26.14 2.40
N ASP A 10 4.14 -27.02 2.52
CA ASP A 10 2.91 -26.78 3.27
C ASP A 10 3.19 -26.64 4.77
N ASP A 11 4.11 -27.44 5.32
CA ASP A 11 4.55 -27.29 6.71
C ASP A 11 5.11 -25.89 6.96
N TYR A 12 5.95 -25.38 6.04
CA TYR A 12 6.50 -24.03 6.15
C TYR A 12 5.44 -22.94 6.09
N LEU A 13 4.46 -23.08 5.20
CA LEU A 13 3.36 -22.14 5.06
C LEU A 13 2.44 -22.17 6.29
N TYR A 14 2.19 -23.35 6.84
CA TYR A 14 1.44 -23.52 8.08
C TYR A 14 2.14 -22.84 9.26
N PHE A 15 3.44 -23.08 9.46
CA PHE A 15 4.20 -22.38 10.50
C PHE A 15 4.21 -20.87 10.28
N LEU A 16 4.34 -20.42 9.03
CA LEU A 16 4.30 -19.00 8.71
C LEU A 16 2.96 -18.38 9.11
N GLY A 17 1.84 -19.06 8.84
CA GLY A 17 0.51 -18.63 9.26
C GLY A 17 0.38 -18.54 10.78
N LEU A 18 0.79 -19.59 11.50
CA LEU A 18 0.76 -19.58 12.97
C LEU A 18 1.62 -18.46 13.56
N LEU A 19 2.85 -18.27 13.06
CA LEU A 19 3.77 -17.26 13.58
C LEU A 19 3.31 -15.82 13.32
N ASN A 20 2.48 -15.60 12.31
CA ASN A 20 1.85 -14.30 12.03
C ASN A 20 0.46 -14.16 12.65
N SER A 21 0.00 -15.14 13.44
CA SER A 21 -1.29 -15.06 14.14
C SER A 21 -1.20 -14.20 15.41
N SER A 22 -2.32 -13.57 15.76
CA SER A 22 -2.50 -12.81 16.99
C SER A 22 -2.22 -13.66 18.24
N VAL A 23 -2.52 -14.97 18.21
CA VAL A 23 -2.28 -15.89 19.34
C VAL A 23 -0.79 -16.01 19.67
N LEU A 24 0.05 -16.30 18.66
CA LEU A 24 1.48 -16.47 18.90
C LEU A 24 2.20 -15.15 19.11
N GLU A 25 1.72 -14.06 18.47
CA GLU A 25 2.22 -12.71 18.70
C GLU A 25 1.93 -12.23 20.13
N PHE A 26 0.74 -12.49 20.67
CA PHE A 26 0.41 -12.24 22.07
C PHE A 26 1.33 -13.03 23.00
N TYR A 27 1.45 -14.34 22.77
CA TYR A 27 2.24 -15.21 23.62
C TYR A 27 3.73 -14.80 23.66
N ILE A 28 4.33 -14.48 22.51
CA ILE A 28 5.74 -14.08 22.47
C ILE A 28 5.97 -12.73 23.16
N LYS A 29 5.06 -11.78 23.03
CA LYS A 29 5.15 -10.47 23.69
C LYS A 29 5.03 -10.57 25.22
N GLU A 30 4.28 -11.55 25.72
CA GLU A 30 4.19 -11.82 27.17
C GLU A 30 5.49 -12.38 27.76
N ILE A 31 6.23 -13.20 27.00
CA ILE A 31 7.46 -13.83 27.49
C ILE A 31 8.74 -13.09 27.09
N SER A 32 8.66 -12.21 26.08
CA SER A 32 9.80 -11.48 25.52
C SER A 32 9.98 -10.15 26.23
N PRO A 33 11.21 -9.81 26.66
CA PRO A 33 11.49 -8.52 27.27
C PRO A 33 11.38 -7.40 26.25
N LEU A 34 10.79 -6.29 26.69
CA LEU A 34 10.82 -5.02 25.99
C LEU A 34 12.20 -4.38 26.13
N TYR A 35 12.94 -4.29 25.03
CA TYR A 35 14.21 -3.59 25.03
C TYR A 35 13.98 -2.08 25.00
N SER A 36 14.46 -1.38 26.04
CA SER A 36 14.32 0.07 26.20
C SER A 36 12.88 0.59 26.07
N GLY A 37 11.88 -0.26 26.31
CA GLY A 37 10.46 0.07 26.18
C GLY A 37 10.01 0.38 24.75
N ARG A 38 10.77 0.00 23.71
CA ARG A 38 10.46 0.36 22.30
C ARG A 38 10.26 -0.82 21.37
N TYR A 39 10.92 -1.95 21.59
CA TYR A 39 10.83 -3.11 20.70
C TYR A 39 10.96 -4.42 21.49
N TYR A 40 10.19 -5.43 21.08
CA TYR A 40 10.26 -6.80 21.60
C TYR A 40 11.45 -7.55 21.00
N ILE A 41 12.04 -8.46 21.76
CA ILE A 41 13.18 -9.27 21.31
C ILE A 41 12.68 -10.64 20.84
N TYR A 42 12.85 -10.94 19.56
CA TYR A 42 12.52 -12.24 18.97
C TYR A 42 13.78 -13.11 18.88
N ASP A 43 14.36 -13.43 20.04
CA ASP A 43 15.55 -14.29 20.13
C ASP A 43 15.15 -15.76 20.37
N ARG A 44 16.07 -16.68 20.04
CA ARG A 44 15.88 -18.13 20.11
C ARG A 44 15.29 -18.59 21.44
N GLN A 45 15.76 -18.04 22.56
CA GLN A 45 15.30 -18.40 23.91
C GLN A 45 13.81 -18.13 24.18
N TYR A 46 13.17 -17.27 23.38
CA TYR A 46 11.73 -16.99 23.45
C TYR A 46 10.98 -17.76 22.37
N LEU A 47 11.52 -17.79 21.14
CA LEU A 47 10.91 -18.53 20.02
C LEU A 47 10.78 -20.03 20.31
N GLU A 48 11.75 -20.64 20.98
CA GLU A 48 11.69 -22.07 21.37
C GLU A 48 10.58 -22.38 22.39
N LYS A 49 10.01 -21.36 23.04
CA LYS A 49 8.93 -21.51 24.02
C LYS A 49 7.54 -21.32 23.41
N LEU A 50 7.45 -20.97 22.13
CA LEU A 50 6.17 -20.81 21.45
C LEU A 50 5.40 -22.13 21.47
N PRO A 51 4.11 -22.12 21.85
CA PRO A 51 3.30 -23.32 21.92
C PRO A 51 2.81 -23.72 20.52
N ILE A 52 3.73 -24.04 19.59
CA ILE A 52 3.37 -24.38 18.20
C ILE A 52 2.62 -25.72 18.18
N LYS A 53 1.36 -25.70 17.71
CA LYS A 53 0.53 -26.90 17.55
C LYS A 53 0.75 -27.54 16.18
N TYR A 54 1.24 -28.77 16.19
CA TYR A 54 1.24 -29.65 15.02
C TYR A 54 -0.11 -30.33 14.91
N PRO A 55 -0.73 -30.38 13.72
CA PRO A 55 -2.00 -31.08 13.54
C PRO A 55 -1.83 -32.57 13.84
N GLN A 56 -2.69 -33.12 14.70
CA GLN A 56 -2.68 -34.54 15.09
C GLN A 56 -4.01 -35.25 14.80
N THR A 57 -5.07 -34.46 14.58
CA THR A 57 -6.42 -34.95 14.26
C THR A 57 -6.82 -34.52 12.85
N ALA A 58 -7.78 -35.22 12.25
CA ALA A 58 -8.31 -34.86 10.93
C ALA A 58 -8.88 -33.43 10.92
N GLU A 59 -9.55 -33.01 12.00
CA GLU A 59 -10.08 -31.64 12.13
C GLU A 59 -8.95 -30.59 12.16
N GLU A 60 -7.84 -30.87 12.83
CA GLU A 60 -6.67 -29.98 12.84
C GLU A 60 -5.92 -29.99 11.50
N GLU A 61 -5.88 -31.12 10.80
CA GLU A 61 -5.33 -31.22 9.44
C GLU A 61 -6.14 -30.36 8.47
N ASP A 62 -7.47 -30.39 8.54
CA ASP A 62 -8.35 -29.54 7.73
C ASP A 62 -8.08 -28.05 8.00
N ILE A 63 -7.94 -27.66 9.28
CA ILE A 63 -7.57 -26.28 9.65
C ILE A 63 -6.19 -25.92 9.09
N ALA A 64 -5.21 -26.81 9.21
CA ALA A 64 -3.86 -26.56 8.70
C ALA A 64 -3.88 -26.33 7.18
N CYS A 65 -4.65 -27.13 6.42
CA CYS A 65 -4.84 -26.93 4.99
C CYS A 65 -5.46 -25.56 4.66
N GLU A 66 -6.48 -25.12 5.40
CA GLU A 66 -7.08 -23.80 5.21
C GLU A 66 -6.11 -22.66 5.54
N VAL A 67 -5.32 -22.78 6.62
CA VAL A 67 -4.27 -21.82 6.96
C VAL A 67 -3.24 -21.73 5.82
N VAL A 68 -2.76 -22.88 5.31
CA VAL A 68 -1.82 -22.92 4.18
C VAL A 68 -2.40 -22.19 2.96
N ASN A 69 -3.65 -22.50 2.58
CA ASN A 69 -4.34 -21.84 1.47
C ASN A 69 -4.45 -20.31 1.64
N MET A 70 -4.74 -19.85 2.86
CA MET A 70 -4.79 -18.41 3.15
C MET A 70 -3.42 -17.75 3.03
N VAL A 71 -2.38 -18.39 3.59
CA VAL A 71 -0.99 -17.89 3.52
C VAL A 71 -0.52 -17.80 2.06
N GLU A 72 -0.79 -18.80 1.23
CA GLU A 72 -0.45 -18.74 -0.20
C GLU A 72 -1.10 -17.55 -0.91
N ARG A 73 -2.39 -17.30 -0.62
CA ARG A 73 -3.14 -16.17 -1.17
C ARG A 73 -2.55 -14.84 -0.72
N ILE A 74 -2.26 -14.71 0.58
CA ILE A 74 -1.61 -13.51 1.15
C ILE A 74 -0.27 -13.27 0.48
N LEU A 75 0.60 -14.29 0.38
CA LEU A 75 1.92 -14.16 -0.26
C LEU A 75 1.82 -13.73 -1.73
N LYS A 76 0.85 -14.28 -2.47
CA LYS A 76 0.59 -13.89 -3.85
C LYS A 76 0.14 -12.43 -3.95
N GLN A 77 -0.82 -12.01 -3.12
CA GLN A 77 -1.35 -10.65 -3.11
C GLN A 77 -0.28 -9.64 -2.63
N GLN A 78 0.55 -10.00 -1.66
CA GLN A 78 1.69 -9.19 -1.19
C GLN A 78 2.71 -8.97 -2.30
N LYS A 79 3.01 -10.00 -3.09
CA LYS A 79 3.89 -9.86 -4.26
C LYS A 79 3.31 -8.88 -5.29
N GLU A 80 2.03 -9.04 -5.64
CA GLU A 80 1.34 -8.16 -6.58
C GLU A 80 1.26 -6.72 -6.05
N LEU A 81 1.01 -6.55 -4.75
CA LEU A 81 1.00 -5.25 -4.08
C LEU A 81 2.37 -4.58 -4.15
N SER A 82 3.45 -5.33 -3.88
CA SER A 82 4.83 -4.84 -3.96
C SER A 82 5.21 -4.39 -5.38
N GLU A 83 4.80 -5.14 -6.41
CA GLU A 83 5.00 -4.78 -7.82
C GLU A 83 4.27 -3.47 -8.18
N LEU A 84 3.02 -3.29 -7.72
CA LEU A 84 2.26 -2.06 -7.91
C LEU A 84 2.82 -0.88 -7.12
N GLU A 85 3.29 -1.10 -5.88
CA GLU A 85 3.94 -0.06 -5.08
C GLU A 85 5.21 0.46 -5.75
N ASN A 86 6.04 -0.44 -6.30
CA ASN A 86 7.22 -0.03 -7.05
C ASN A 86 6.83 0.78 -8.29
N LYS A 87 5.92 0.26 -9.12
CA LYS A 87 5.46 0.94 -10.33
C LYS A 87 4.89 2.33 -10.02
N THR A 88 4.00 2.45 -9.04
CA THR A 88 3.38 3.72 -8.64
C THR A 88 4.36 4.69 -7.98
N SER A 89 5.41 4.19 -7.30
CA SER A 89 6.45 5.03 -6.72
C SER A 89 7.33 5.71 -7.79
N GLU A 90 7.47 5.09 -8.95
CA GLU A 90 8.24 5.59 -10.10
C GLU A 90 7.43 6.49 -11.05
N PHE A 91 6.18 6.83 -10.70
CA PHE A 91 5.38 7.78 -11.47
C PHE A 91 6.09 9.15 -11.56
N PRO A 92 6.13 9.79 -12.76
CA PRO A 92 5.38 9.43 -13.97
C PRO A 92 6.12 8.48 -14.92
N ASP A 93 7.41 8.25 -14.73
CA ASP A 93 8.29 7.60 -15.72
C ASP A 93 7.84 6.18 -16.06
N SER A 94 7.30 5.44 -15.08
CA SER A 94 6.79 4.07 -15.26
C SER A 94 5.47 3.97 -16.06
N TYR A 95 4.80 5.11 -16.32
CA TYR A 95 3.52 5.16 -17.04
C TYR A 95 3.60 5.91 -18.37
N ILE A 96 4.67 6.68 -18.60
CA ILE A 96 4.87 7.36 -19.88
C ILE A 96 5.40 6.35 -20.91
N SER A 97 4.58 6.01 -21.90
CA SER A 97 4.99 5.23 -23.08
C SER A 97 5.06 6.06 -24.37
N GLU A 98 4.42 7.23 -24.38
CA GLU A 98 4.19 8.05 -25.57
C GLU A 98 5.13 9.27 -25.65
N GLU A 99 5.05 10.00 -26.77
CA GLU A 99 5.79 11.24 -26.97
C GLU A 99 5.31 12.34 -26.02
N LEU A 100 6.25 13.10 -25.47
CA LEU A 100 5.96 14.22 -24.58
C LEU A 100 5.97 15.53 -25.35
N HIS A 101 5.17 16.49 -24.88
CA HIS A 101 5.02 17.81 -25.44
C HIS A 101 5.41 18.89 -24.42
N PRO A 102 5.93 20.05 -24.86
CA PRO A 102 6.18 21.15 -23.95
C PRO A 102 4.91 21.54 -23.18
N LEU A 103 5.01 21.70 -21.85
CA LEU A 103 3.87 22.06 -21.00
C LEU A 103 3.11 23.30 -21.48
N LEU A 104 3.83 24.26 -22.09
CA LEU A 104 3.26 25.47 -22.68
C LEU A 104 2.27 25.21 -23.83
N GLU A 105 2.37 24.07 -24.51
CA GLU A 105 1.47 23.69 -25.60
C GLU A 105 0.21 23.00 -25.09
N VAL A 106 0.29 22.31 -23.95
CA VAL A 106 -0.81 21.55 -23.36
C VAL A 106 -1.63 22.39 -22.36
N MET A 107 -1.01 23.35 -21.68
CA MET A 107 -1.72 24.23 -20.75
C MET A 107 -2.67 25.20 -21.46
N GLU A 108 -3.72 25.63 -20.77
CA GLU A 108 -4.63 26.69 -21.23
C GLU A 108 -4.15 28.08 -20.78
N SER A 109 -3.72 28.21 -19.52
CA SER A 109 -3.20 29.47 -18.97
C SER A 109 -2.40 29.22 -17.69
N GLN A 110 -1.64 30.21 -17.25
CA GLN A 110 -0.90 30.15 -15.98
C GLN A 110 -0.76 31.52 -15.34
N GLU A 111 -0.69 31.53 -14.01
CA GLU A 111 -0.24 32.67 -13.22
C GLU A 111 0.86 32.18 -12.28
N LEU A 112 2.09 32.68 -12.44
CA LEU A 112 3.25 32.27 -11.64
C LEU A 112 4.07 33.50 -11.21
N SER A 113 3.77 34.01 -10.01
CA SER A 113 4.33 35.24 -9.44
C SER A 113 5.68 35.06 -8.74
N LYS A 114 6.05 33.83 -8.36
CA LYS A 114 7.29 33.51 -7.66
C LYS A 114 8.23 32.68 -8.52
N GLU A 115 9.53 32.74 -8.21
CA GLU A 115 10.54 31.91 -8.85
C GLU A 115 10.53 30.45 -8.35
N SER A 116 9.98 30.23 -7.16
CA SER A 116 9.90 28.88 -6.59
C SER A 116 8.73 28.71 -5.65
N TYR A 117 8.26 27.47 -5.55
CA TYR A 117 7.09 27.09 -4.78
C TYR A 117 7.34 25.85 -3.94
N SER A 118 6.63 25.76 -2.82
CA SER A 118 6.48 24.53 -2.05
C SER A 118 5.21 23.81 -2.53
N PRO A 119 5.29 22.51 -2.86
CA PRO A 119 4.14 21.74 -3.31
C PRO A 119 3.18 21.33 -2.18
N SER A 120 3.50 21.64 -0.92
CA SER A 120 2.70 21.29 0.27
C SER A 120 1.25 21.78 0.26
N ARG A 121 0.91 22.76 -0.58
CA ARG A 121 -0.45 23.34 -0.71
C ARG A 121 -1.08 23.11 -2.08
N LEU A 122 -0.51 22.20 -2.88
CA LEU A 122 -1.07 21.83 -4.17
C LEU A 122 -2.50 21.35 -4.00
N ARG A 123 -3.37 21.79 -4.91
CA ARG A 123 -4.73 21.29 -5.05
C ARG A 123 -5.22 21.54 -6.47
N ILE A 124 -6.27 20.82 -6.84
CA ILE A 124 -6.99 21.05 -8.09
C ILE A 124 -8.25 21.85 -7.78
N GLU A 125 -8.45 22.96 -8.48
CA GLU A 125 -9.68 23.74 -8.47
C GLU A 125 -10.33 23.64 -9.84
N VAL A 126 -11.65 23.51 -9.88
CA VAL A 126 -12.42 23.45 -11.13
C VAL A 126 -13.26 24.72 -11.24
N GLU A 127 -13.14 25.41 -12.37
CA GLU A 127 -13.90 26.62 -12.69
C GLU A 127 -14.69 26.42 -13.97
N ASP A 128 -15.95 26.85 -13.98
CA ASP A 128 -16.77 26.93 -15.19
C ASP A 128 -16.67 28.35 -15.77
N ILE A 129 -16.12 28.46 -16.97
CA ILE A 129 -16.02 29.72 -17.72
C ILE A 129 -16.80 29.55 -19.02
N GLU A 130 -17.96 30.22 -19.11
CA GLU A 130 -18.83 30.22 -20.29
C GLU A 130 -19.25 28.80 -20.75
N GLY A 131 -19.46 27.88 -19.81
CA GLY A 131 -19.85 26.49 -20.09
C GLY A 131 -18.67 25.57 -20.40
N ARG A 132 -17.42 26.05 -20.25
CA ARG A 132 -16.20 25.26 -20.37
C ARG A 132 -15.57 25.07 -18.99
N MET A 133 -15.39 23.81 -18.61
CA MET A 133 -14.67 23.45 -17.39
C MET A 133 -13.17 23.68 -17.58
N ILE A 134 -12.56 24.43 -16.68
CA ILE A 134 -11.13 24.67 -16.60
C ILE A 134 -10.61 24.08 -15.29
N TYR A 135 -9.57 23.27 -15.39
CA TYR A 135 -8.97 22.56 -14.26
C TYR A 135 -7.65 23.24 -13.90
N LYS A 136 -7.59 23.84 -12.70
CA LYS A 136 -6.43 24.59 -12.22
C LYS A 136 -5.64 23.79 -11.20
N VAL A 137 -4.38 23.51 -11.50
CA VAL A 137 -3.39 23.06 -10.52
C VAL A 137 -2.89 24.27 -9.77
N VAL A 138 -3.45 24.51 -8.60
CA VAL A 138 -3.15 25.66 -7.74
C VAL A 138 -1.99 25.34 -6.82
N ILE A 139 -0.89 26.07 -6.97
CA ILE A 139 0.34 25.90 -6.17
C ILE A 139 0.31 26.82 -4.95
N THR A 140 -0.18 28.06 -5.11
CA THR A 140 -0.50 28.97 -4.02
C THR A 140 -1.79 29.73 -4.34
N LYS A 141 -2.33 30.50 -3.38
CA LYS A 141 -3.62 31.23 -3.55
C LYS A 141 -3.76 32.02 -4.86
N LYS A 142 -2.66 32.45 -5.49
CA LYS A 142 -2.66 33.21 -6.75
C LYS A 142 -1.90 32.51 -7.88
N ASP A 143 -1.18 31.44 -7.57
CA ASP A 143 -0.26 30.82 -8.52
C ASP A 143 -0.83 29.49 -8.99
N TYR A 144 -1.08 29.35 -10.29
CA TYR A 144 -1.73 28.18 -10.87
C TYR A 144 -1.27 27.88 -12.30
N ILE A 145 -1.51 26.65 -12.74
CA ILE A 145 -1.50 26.23 -14.15
C ILE A 145 -2.85 25.62 -14.48
N ALA A 146 -3.49 26.08 -15.55
CA ALA A 146 -4.82 25.67 -15.97
C ALA A 146 -4.76 24.75 -17.18
N PHE A 147 -5.70 23.80 -17.25
CA PHE A 147 -5.86 22.84 -18.33
C PHE A 147 -7.32 22.75 -18.75
N LYS A 148 -7.54 22.29 -19.99
CA LYS A 148 -8.88 21.98 -20.53
C LYS A 148 -9.44 20.66 -20.00
N THR A 149 -8.56 19.74 -19.63
CA THR A 149 -8.92 18.38 -19.21
C THR A 149 -8.53 18.15 -17.75
N GLU A 150 -9.31 17.34 -17.05
CA GLU A 150 -9.03 16.93 -15.68
C GLU A 150 -7.74 16.09 -15.63
N SER A 151 -7.55 15.19 -16.60
CA SER A 151 -6.44 14.25 -16.66
C SER A 151 -5.09 14.96 -16.75
N SER A 152 -4.95 15.99 -17.58
CA SER A 152 -3.71 16.77 -17.68
C SER A 152 -3.41 17.54 -16.39
N ALA A 153 -4.45 18.09 -15.74
CA ALA A 153 -4.30 18.73 -14.43
C ALA A 153 -3.88 17.74 -13.35
N LYS A 154 -4.50 16.55 -13.30
CA LYS A 154 -4.15 15.48 -12.35
C LYS A 154 -2.73 14.94 -12.58
N PHE A 155 -2.33 14.76 -13.83
CA PHE A 155 -0.98 14.34 -14.19
C PHE A 155 0.04 15.32 -13.63
N LEU A 156 -0.10 16.62 -13.96
CA LEU A 156 0.82 17.62 -13.44
C LEU A 156 0.78 17.69 -11.92
N PHE A 157 -0.41 17.62 -11.31
CA PHE A 157 -0.57 17.61 -9.86
C PHE A 157 0.23 16.49 -9.19
N GLU A 158 0.13 15.25 -9.67
CA GLU A 158 0.86 14.11 -9.09
C GLU A 158 2.36 14.20 -9.33
N VAL A 159 2.81 14.75 -10.47
CA VAL A 159 4.24 15.02 -10.71
C VAL A 159 4.77 16.07 -9.72
N LEU A 160 4.06 17.18 -9.53
CA LEU A 160 4.52 18.27 -8.68
C LEU A 160 4.48 17.91 -7.19
N LYS A 161 3.50 17.11 -6.77
CA LYS A 161 3.34 16.63 -5.40
C LYS A 161 4.53 15.79 -4.91
N ARG A 162 5.24 15.14 -5.83
CA ARG A 162 6.43 14.29 -5.55
C ARG A 162 7.75 15.07 -5.48
N LYS A 163 7.75 16.34 -5.86
CA LYS A 163 8.95 17.18 -5.79
C LYS A 163 9.07 17.81 -4.40
N ASP A 164 10.29 18.02 -3.91
CA ASP A 164 10.50 18.81 -2.69
C ASP A 164 10.23 20.30 -2.93
N ARG A 165 10.53 20.78 -4.13
CA ARG A 165 10.42 22.18 -4.55
C ARG A 165 10.12 22.26 -6.04
N VAL A 166 9.26 23.20 -6.40
CA VAL A 166 8.92 23.49 -7.80
C VAL A 166 9.57 24.81 -8.20
N ILE A 167 10.46 24.79 -9.18
CA ILE A 167 11.14 25.98 -9.72
C ILE A 167 10.38 26.42 -10.98
N LYS A 168 10.06 27.71 -11.09
CA LYS A 168 9.25 28.26 -12.19
C LYS A 168 9.82 27.96 -13.57
N ASN A 169 11.12 28.21 -13.76
CA ASN A 169 11.76 27.99 -15.06
C ASN A 169 11.81 26.51 -15.44
N ASP A 170 12.00 25.62 -14.47
CA ASP A 170 11.99 24.17 -14.72
C ASP A 170 10.57 23.71 -15.06
N LEU A 171 9.57 24.19 -14.32
CA LEU A 171 8.16 23.92 -14.56
C LEU A 171 7.73 24.30 -15.98
N LEU A 172 8.08 25.50 -16.45
CA LEU A 172 7.73 25.96 -17.80
C LEU A 172 8.49 25.24 -18.92
N ARG A 173 9.56 24.50 -18.58
CA ARG A 173 10.33 23.66 -19.50
C ARG A 173 9.99 22.18 -19.38
N MET A 174 9.04 21.82 -18.51
CA MET A 174 8.61 20.43 -18.37
C MET A 174 7.96 19.95 -19.66
N GLU A 175 8.23 18.70 -19.97
CA GLU A 175 7.53 17.96 -21.00
C GLU A 175 6.45 17.10 -20.33
N VAL A 176 5.26 17.08 -20.94
CA VAL A 176 4.06 16.42 -20.42
C VAL A 176 3.34 15.70 -21.56
N PRO A 177 2.60 14.61 -21.27
CA PRO A 177 1.80 13.93 -22.29
C PRO A 177 0.74 14.85 -22.89
N SER A 178 0.25 14.49 -24.07
CA SER A 178 -0.93 15.14 -24.68
C SER A 178 -2.17 14.94 -23.80
N ASP A 179 -3.24 15.71 -24.03
CA ASP A 179 -4.50 15.54 -23.29
C ASP A 179 -5.07 14.11 -23.39
N ALA A 180 -4.93 13.47 -24.56
CA ALA A 180 -5.41 12.12 -24.79
C ALA A 180 -4.56 11.07 -24.06
N ASP A 181 -3.24 11.24 -24.10
CA ASP A 181 -2.31 10.31 -23.45
C ASP A 181 -2.35 10.47 -21.92
N ALA A 182 -2.51 11.70 -21.43
CA ALA A 182 -2.74 11.98 -20.01
C ALA A 182 -3.98 11.25 -19.49
N GLU A 183 -5.06 11.17 -20.28
CA GLU A 183 -6.25 10.40 -19.91
C GLU A 183 -5.96 8.90 -19.75
N GLY A 184 -5.21 8.31 -20.69
CA GLY A 184 -4.78 6.91 -20.61
C GLY A 184 -3.91 6.65 -19.38
N ILE A 185 -2.87 7.47 -19.20
CA ILE A 185 -1.91 7.39 -18.09
C ILE A 185 -2.64 7.51 -16.75
N MET A 186 -3.49 8.52 -16.59
CA MET A 186 -4.19 8.74 -15.32
C MET A 186 -5.20 7.63 -15.03
N ARG A 187 -5.88 7.10 -16.05
CA ARG A 187 -6.80 5.96 -15.89
C ARG A 187 -6.07 4.71 -15.39
N GLU A 188 -4.89 4.43 -15.94
CA GLU A 188 -4.06 3.29 -15.50
C GLU A 188 -3.53 3.52 -14.08
N TYR A 189 -2.95 4.69 -13.82
CA TYR A 189 -2.40 5.04 -12.50
C TYR A 189 -3.46 5.02 -11.39
N GLU A 190 -4.62 5.62 -11.60
CA GLU A 190 -5.73 5.59 -10.63
C GLU A 190 -6.30 4.16 -10.45
N GLY A 191 -6.32 3.37 -11.53
CA GLY A 191 -6.68 1.96 -11.50
C GLY A 191 -5.73 1.13 -10.63
N ASP A 192 -4.43 1.32 -10.79
CA ASP A 192 -3.39 0.68 -9.98
C ASP A 192 -3.49 1.08 -8.51
N LEU A 193 -3.69 2.37 -8.21
CA LEU A 193 -3.89 2.86 -6.84
C LEU A 193 -5.13 2.24 -6.18
N LYS A 194 -6.23 2.13 -6.93
CA LYS A 194 -7.44 1.47 -6.44
C LYS A 194 -7.18 -0.01 -6.15
N LYS A 195 -6.53 -0.71 -7.09
CA LYS A 195 -6.18 -2.13 -6.95
C LYS A 195 -5.27 -2.37 -5.75
N MET A 196 -4.30 -1.49 -5.48
CA MET A 196 -3.48 -1.54 -4.27
C MET A 196 -4.35 -1.44 -3.01
N GLY A 197 -5.32 -0.52 -2.99
CA GLY A 197 -6.26 -0.38 -1.88
C GLY A 197 -7.13 -1.61 -1.68
N ASP A 198 -7.56 -2.25 -2.77
CA ASP A 198 -8.34 -3.49 -2.73
C ASP A 198 -7.50 -4.66 -2.19
N LEU A 199 -6.28 -4.85 -2.70
CA LEU A 199 -5.34 -5.87 -2.23
C LEU A 199 -5.02 -5.72 -0.73
N LYS A 200 -4.77 -4.49 -0.25
CA LYS A 200 -4.49 -4.25 1.18
C LYS A 200 -5.67 -4.66 2.07
N ARG A 201 -6.91 -4.44 1.61
CA ARG A 201 -8.12 -4.85 2.33
C ARG A 201 -8.29 -6.36 2.30
N GLU A 202 -8.12 -6.98 1.15
CA GLU A 202 -8.24 -8.44 1.00
C GLU A 202 -7.21 -9.19 1.84
N ILE A 203 -5.97 -8.70 1.91
CA ILE A 203 -4.92 -9.26 2.78
C ILE A 203 -5.34 -9.16 4.25
N ALA A 204 -5.80 -7.98 4.69
CA ALA A 204 -6.24 -7.80 6.08
C ALA A 204 -7.44 -8.70 6.45
N ASP A 205 -8.38 -8.91 5.53
CA ASP A 205 -9.51 -9.81 5.73
C ASP A 205 -9.05 -11.29 5.81
N LEU A 206 -8.04 -11.68 5.03
CA LEU A 206 -7.43 -13.00 5.11
C LEU A 206 -6.67 -13.21 6.41
N ASP A 207 -5.87 -12.23 6.84
CA ASP A 207 -5.16 -12.28 8.12
C ASP A 207 -6.16 -12.46 9.28
N LYS A 208 -7.25 -11.68 9.28
CA LYS A 208 -8.31 -11.83 10.29
C LYS A 208 -8.98 -13.19 10.24
N SER A 209 -9.27 -13.71 9.05
CA SER A 209 -9.89 -15.03 8.89
C SER A 209 -8.97 -16.16 9.36
N MET A 210 -7.66 -16.00 9.14
CA MET A 210 -6.64 -16.90 9.63
C MET A 210 -6.58 -16.88 11.16
N ASP A 211 -6.62 -15.71 11.79
CA ASP A 211 -6.68 -15.58 13.24
C ASP A 211 -7.88 -16.32 13.85
N GLU A 212 -9.06 -16.26 13.23
CA GLU A 212 -10.24 -17.01 13.69
C GLU A 212 -10.01 -18.54 13.69
N LEU A 213 -9.36 -19.06 12.65
CA LEU A 213 -8.99 -20.47 12.57
C LEU A 213 -7.98 -20.84 13.66
N VAL A 214 -7.00 -19.98 13.91
CA VAL A 214 -5.97 -20.21 14.93
C VAL A 214 -6.58 -20.13 16.33
N TYR A 215 -7.51 -19.21 16.61
CA TYR A 215 -8.25 -19.21 17.88
C TYR A 215 -8.97 -20.54 18.11
N GLY A 216 -9.62 -21.08 17.07
CA GLY A 216 -10.24 -22.41 17.11
C GLY A 216 -9.23 -23.52 17.40
N LEU A 217 -8.10 -23.53 16.68
CA LEU A 217 -7.02 -24.49 16.87
C LEU A 217 -6.47 -24.49 18.31
N TYR A 218 -6.37 -23.32 18.94
CA TYR A 218 -5.90 -23.18 20.32
C TYR A 218 -7.01 -23.36 21.37
N GLY A 219 -8.26 -23.52 20.95
CA GLY A 219 -9.41 -23.69 21.84
C GLY A 219 -9.75 -22.44 22.64
N LEU A 220 -9.50 -21.25 22.07
CA LEU A 220 -9.65 -19.96 22.72
C LEU A 220 -11.09 -19.44 22.56
N ASP A 221 -11.70 -19.09 23.69
CA ASP A 221 -13.07 -18.57 23.72
C ASP A 221 -13.12 -17.05 23.44
N GLU A 222 -14.33 -16.50 23.36
CA GLU A 222 -14.54 -15.07 23.11
C GLU A 222 -13.94 -14.15 24.19
N GLY A 223 -13.79 -14.65 25.42
CA GLY A 223 -13.09 -13.95 26.50
C GLY A 223 -11.60 -13.89 26.24
N ASP A 224 -10.99 -15.02 25.91
CA ASP A 224 -9.56 -15.12 25.59
C ASP A 224 -9.21 -14.24 24.38
N ARG A 225 -10.02 -14.30 23.32
CA ARG A 225 -9.84 -13.48 22.11
C ARG A 225 -9.82 -12.00 22.42
N ARG A 226 -10.77 -11.51 23.23
CA ARG A 226 -10.81 -10.10 23.64
C ARG A 226 -9.55 -9.68 24.39
N VAL A 227 -9.04 -10.51 25.30
CA VAL A 227 -7.80 -10.21 26.03
C VAL A 227 -6.61 -10.10 25.07
N ILE A 228 -6.51 -11.00 24.09
CA ILE A 228 -5.47 -10.98 23.07
C ILE A 228 -5.57 -9.71 22.21
N GLU A 229 -6.76 -9.41 21.68
CA GLU A 229 -6.98 -8.26 20.81
C GLU A 229 -6.77 -6.92 21.55
N GLU A 230 -7.25 -6.80 22.80
CA GLU A 230 -7.04 -5.60 23.62
C GLU A 230 -5.56 -5.36 23.95
N PHE A 231 -4.77 -6.43 24.08
CA PHE A 231 -3.33 -6.31 24.30
C PHE A 231 -2.57 -5.88 23.05
N LEU A 232 -3.01 -6.31 21.86
CA LEU A 232 -2.33 -6.07 20.59
C LEU A 232 -2.74 -4.76 19.90
N ALA A 233 -3.87 -4.17 20.28
CA ALA A 233 -4.39 -2.90 19.76
C ALA A 233 -3.53 -1.67 20.12
#